data_AF-A0A9X2NYH9-F1
#
_entry.id   AF-A0A9X2NYH9-F1
#
_cell.length_a   1.000
_cell.length_b   1.000
_cell.length_c   1.000
_cell.angle_alpha   90.00
_cell.angle_beta   90.00
_cell.angle_gamma   90.00
#
_symmetry.space_group_name_H-M   'P 1'
#
loop_
_entity.id
_entity.type
_entity.pdbx_description
1 polymer ?
#
loop_
_entity_poly.entity_id
_entity_poly.type
_entity_poly.pdbx_seq_one_letter_code
_entity_poly.pdbx_strand_id
1 'polypeptide(L)'
;MEQQPHLNDHNKQEYPPMHTTEHIINQTMIRLFGCGRSISAHIERKKSKLDYRLADCPAEEEVKKLEEAVNEVIARHLPVTTEFITQEEAQGRFDLKRLPDSASETVRVVKVGDYDECLCIGAHVENTSELGTFKIISHDWDEEAKRWRMRFKLV
;
A
#
# COMPACT_ATOMS: atom_id res chain seq x y z
N MET A 1 0.11 -32.05 8.77
CA MET A 1 1.24 -31.13 8.58
C MET A 1 0.82 -30.17 7.49
N GLU A 2 0.30 -29.00 7.86
CA GLU A 2 0.03 -27.94 6.90
C GLU A 2 1.39 -27.45 6.40
N GLN A 3 1.69 -27.70 5.13
CA GLN A 3 2.90 -27.19 4.51
C GLN A 3 2.75 -25.67 4.45
N GLN A 4 3.57 -24.95 5.22
CA GLN A 4 3.63 -23.50 5.09
C GLN A 4 4.09 -23.18 3.66
N PRO A 5 3.32 -22.37 2.90
CA PRO A 5 3.65 -22.05 1.53
C PRO A 5 5.01 -21.34 1.47
N HIS A 6 5.87 -21.80 0.57
CA HIS A 6 7.17 -21.17 0.32
C HIS A 6 6.95 -19.86 -0.47
N LEU A 7 7.18 -18.74 0.19
CA LEU A 7 7.17 -17.40 -0.41
C LEU A 7 8.59 -16.96 -0.77
N ASN A 8 8.71 -15.97 -1.66
CA ASN A 8 9.99 -15.33 -1.96
C ASN A 8 10.55 -14.63 -0.70
N ASP A 9 11.88 -14.60 -0.57
CA ASP A 9 12.56 -13.92 0.52
C ASP A 9 12.25 -12.40 0.51
N HIS A 10 11.93 -11.85 1.68
CA HIS A 10 11.70 -10.43 1.87
C HIS A 10 12.95 -9.74 2.44
N ASN A 11 13.64 -8.92 1.64
CA ASN A 11 14.98 -8.42 1.94
C ASN A 11 15.03 -7.16 2.84
N LYS A 12 13.92 -6.74 3.46
CA LYS A 12 13.85 -5.57 4.35
C LYS A 12 13.14 -5.91 5.65
N GLN A 13 13.68 -5.44 6.77
CA GLN A 13 12.97 -5.43 8.04
C GLN A 13 11.82 -4.43 7.94
N GLU A 14 10.61 -4.93 7.71
CA GLU A 14 9.43 -4.10 7.56
C GLU A 14 8.89 -3.68 8.92
N TYR A 15 8.26 -2.50 8.95
CA TYR A 15 7.45 -2.07 10.09
C TYR A 15 5.98 -2.25 9.74
N PRO A 16 5.29 -3.26 10.28
CA PRO A 16 3.95 -3.66 9.84
C PRO A 16 2.90 -2.52 9.82
N PRO A 17 2.89 -1.59 10.80
CA PRO A 17 1.97 -0.45 10.75
C PRO A 17 2.18 0.45 9.52
N MET A 18 3.43 0.77 9.19
CA MET A 18 3.71 1.61 8.02
C MET A 18 3.43 0.89 6.71
N HIS A 19 3.65 -0.43 6.65
CA HIS A 19 3.33 -1.19 5.45
C HIS A 19 1.82 -1.29 5.21
N THR A 20 1.04 -1.52 6.27
CA THR A 20 -0.43 -1.49 6.16
C THR A 20 -0.94 -0.10 5.78
N THR A 21 -0.30 0.96 6.28
CA THR A 21 -0.62 2.33 5.89
C THR A 21 -0.34 2.58 4.40
N GLU A 22 0.73 2.01 3.85
CA GLU A 22 1.03 2.07 2.41
C GLU A 22 -0.11 1.51 1.56
N HIS A 23 -0.70 0.37 1.98
CA HIS A 23 -1.83 -0.24 1.29
C HIS A 23 -3.05 0.68 1.27
N ILE A 24 -3.39 1.26 2.43
CA ILE A 24 -4.50 2.21 2.56
C ILE A 24 -4.26 3.43 1.67
N ILE A 25 -3.06 4.02 1.69
CA ILE A 25 -2.73 5.18 0.85
C ILE A 25 -2.88 4.82 -0.63
N ASN A 26 -2.28 3.72 -1.07
CA ASN A 26 -2.33 3.29 -2.46
C ASN A 26 -3.77 3.18 -2.97
N GLN A 27 -4.63 2.53 -2.20
CA GLN A 27 -6.01 2.34 -2.58
C GLN A 27 -6.82 3.64 -2.50
N THR A 28 -6.48 4.54 -1.57
CA THR A 28 -7.05 5.89 -1.51
C THR A 28 -6.65 6.71 -2.75
N MET A 29 -5.38 6.64 -3.15
CA MET A 29 -4.85 7.31 -4.33
C MET A 29 -5.53 6.83 -5.62
N ILE A 30 -5.72 5.52 -5.77
CA ILE A 30 -6.47 4.94 -6.89
C ILE A 30 -7.89 5.52 -6.94
N ARG A 31 -8.58 5.61 -5.80
CA ARG A 31 -9.98 6.08 -5.72
C ARG A 31 -10.13 7.59 -5.97
N LEU A 32 -9.22 8.41 -5.41
CA LEU A 32 -9.31 9.87 -5.48
C LEU A 32 -8.72 10.44 -6.78
N PHE A 33 -7.60 9.90 -7.24
CA PHE A 33 -6.85 10.45 -8.37
C PHE A 33 -6.93 9.59 -9.64
N GLY A 34 -7.55 8.41 -9.58
CA GLY A 34 -7.63 7.49 -10.72
C GLY A 34 -6.25 6.98 -11.17
N CYS A 35 -5.21 7.13 -10.35
CA CYS A 35 -3.86 6.69 -10.66
C CYS A 35 -3.65 5.22 -10.28
N GLY A 36 -2.50 4.66 -10.63
CA GLY A 36 -2.07 3.36 -10.13
C GLY A 36 -1.51 3.43 -8.69
N ARG A 37 -1.06 2.28 -8.19
CA ARG A 37 -0.22 2.22 -6.97
C ARG A 37 1.08 2.99 -7.15
N SER A 38 1.75 3.30 -6.04
CA SER A 38 3.00 4.05 -6.05
C SER A 38 4.05 3.40 -6.96
N ILE A 39 4.76 4.21 -7.75
CA ILE A 39 5.87 3.78 -8.61
C ILE A 39 7.16 3.57 -7.82
N SER A 40 7.25 4.12 -6.60
CA SER A 40 8.32 3.88 -5.66
C SER A 40 7.80 3.97 -4.24
N ALA A 41 8.21 3.03 -3.40
CA ALA A 41 7.88 3.01 -1.98
C ALA A 41 9.15 2.89 -1.13
N HIS A 42 9.30 3.81 -0.17
CA HIS A 42 10.32 3.72 0.85
C HIS A 42 9.63 3.77 2.22
N ILE A 43 9.41 2.58 2.76
CA ILE A 43 8.70 2.34 4.01
C ILE A 43 9.70 2.18 5.15
N GLU A 44 9.59 3.04 6.16
CA GLU A 44 10.47 3.08 7.33
C GLU A 44 9.65 3.40 8.58
N ARG A 45 10.14 3.01 9.76
CA ARG A 45 9.38 3.18 11.02
C ARG A 45 9.04 4.64 11.37
N LYS A 46 9.94 5.59 11.08
CA LYS A 46 9.79 7.00 11.53
C LYS A 46 9.14 7.89 10.48
N LYS A 47 9.56 7.76 9.21
CA LYS A 47 9.12 8.60 8.10
C LYS A 47 9.22 7.79 6.82
N SER A 48 8.12 7.70 6.09
CA SER A 48 8.02 6.96 4.84
C SER A 48 7.76 7.92 3.69
N LYS A 49 8.00 7.47 2.46
CA LYS A 49 7.65 8.22 1.25
C LYS A 49 7.12 7.31 0.15
N LEU A 50 6.18 7.83 -0.62
CA LEU A 50 5.61 7.20 -1.80
C LEU A 50 5.66 8.17 -2.96
N ASP A 51 6.01 7.65 -4.13
CA ASP A 51 6.00 8.41 -5.37
C ASP A 51 4.86 7.91 -6.25
N TYR A 52 4.06 8.83 -6.78
CA TYR A 52 2.97 8.56 -7.71
C TYR A 52 3.20 9.27 -9.04
N ARG A 53 2.76 8.64 -10.13
CA ARG A 53 2.66 9.29 -11.44
C ARG A 53 1.26 9.85 -11.60
N LEU A 54 1.14 11.17 -11.72
CA LEU A 54 -0.13 11.88 -11.83
C LEU A 54 -0.12 12.77 -13.08
N ALA A 55 -1.30 13.14 -13.59
CA ALA A 55 -1.38 14.05 -14.73
C ALA A 55 -0.91 15.47 -14.35
N ASP A 56 -1.29 15.91 -13.15
CA ASP A 56 -1.07 17.26 -12.65
C ASP A 56 -0.69 17.23 -11.16
N CYS A 57 -0.12 18.34 -10.68
CA CYS A 57 0.16 18.53 -9.27
C CYS A 57 -1.15 18.54 -8.47
N PRO A 58 -1.29 17.72 -7.41
CA PRO A 58 -2.45 17.78 -6.52
C PRO A 58 -2.63 19.16 -5.91
N ALA A 59 -3.86 19.65 -5.87
CA ALA A 59 -4.20 20.84 -5.11
C ALA A 59 -4.13 20.55 -3.61
N GLU A 60 -3.84 21.58 -2.79
CA GLU A 60 -3.78 21.46 -1.32
C GLU A 60 -5.05 20.83 -0.73
N GLU A 61 -6.22 21.16 -1.28
CA GLU A 61 -7.50 20.60 -0.85
C GLU A 61 -7.60 19.09 -1.13
N GLU A 62 -7.00 18.60 -2.22
CA GLU A 62 -6.95 17.17 -2.56
C GLU A 62 -5.97 16.42 -1.66
N VAL A 63 -4.83 17.04 -1.33
CA VAL A 63 -3.86 16.49 -0.37
C VAL A 63 -4.49 16.36 1.02
N LYS A 64 -5.26 17.36 1.44
CA LYS A 64 -6.02 17.32 2.70
C LYS A 64 -7.08 16.22 2.69
N LYS A 65 -7.87 16.11 1.61
CA LYS A 65 -8.86 15.02 1.44
C LYS A 65 -8.22 13.64 1.45
N LEU A 66 -7.04 13.48 0.87
CA LEU A 66 -6.26 12.23 0.95
C LEU A 66 -5.93 11.90 2.41
N GLU A 67 -5.41 12.86 3.18
CA GLU A 67 -5.10 12.64 4.60
C GLU A 67 -6.34 12.28 5.42
N GLU A 68 -7.45 12.98 5.20
CA GLU A 68 -8.73 12.70 5.86
C GLU A 68 -9.23 11.30 5.51
N ALA A 69 -9.30 10.95 4.23
CA ALA A 69 -9.78 9.66 3.76
C ALA A 69 -8.93 8.48 4.29
N VAL A 70 -7.60 8.62 4.35
CA VAL A 70 -6.74 7.60 4.94
C VAL A 70 -7.04 7.41 6.44
N ASN A 71 -7.20 8.50 7.19
CA ASN A 71 -7.54 8.42 8.61
C ASN A 71 -8.97 7.89 8.86
N GLU A 72 -9.93 8.19 7.99
CA GLU A 72 -11.27 7.61 8.04
C GLU A 72 -11.20 6.08 7.89
N VAL A 73 -10.37 5.57 6.97
CA VAL A 73 -10.18 4.12 6.82
C VAL A 73 -9.55 3.51 8.06
N ILE A 74 -8.55 4.17 8.65
CA ILE A 74 -7.93 3.73 9.90
C ILE A 74 -8.99 3.60 11.01
N ALA A 75 -9.84 4.62 11.16
CA ALA A 75 -10.90 4.67 12.16
C ALA A 75 -12.03 3.65 11.97
N ARG A 76 -12.09 2.96 10.82
CA ARG A 76 -13.05 1.86 10.58
C ARG A 76 -12.66 0.56 11.27
N HIS A 77 -11.45 0.46 11.83
CA HIS A 77 -10.94 -0.73 12.54
C HIS A 77 -11.08 -2.02 11.72
N LEU A 78 -10.66 -1.95 10.45
CA LEU A 78 -10.81 -3.05 9.51
C LEU A 78 -9.83 -4.19 9.86
N PRO A 79 -10.28 -5.46 9.78
CA PRO A 79 -9.38 -6.60 9.92
C PRO A 79 -8.41 -6.65 8.74
N VAL A 80 -7.16 -6.99 9.01
CA VAL A 80 -6.13 -7.21 8.00
C VAL A 80 -5.84 -8.71 7.93
N THR A 81 -6.18 -9.31 6.80
CA THR A 81 -6.15 -10.77 6.64
C THR A 81 -5.29 -11.18 5.47
N THR A 82 -4.81 -12.42 5.48
CA THR A 82 -4.01 -12.99 4.41
C THR A 82 -4.65 -14.24 3.85
N GLU A 83 -4.65 -14.39 2.53
CA GLU A 83 -4.97 -15.64 1.85
C GLU A 83 -3.83 -16.04 0.90
N PHE A 84 -3.72 -17.33 0.62
CA PHE A 84 -2.77 -17.87 -0.35
C PHE A 84 -3.56 -18.47 -1.49
N ILE A 85 -3.24 -18.04 -2.71
CA ILE A 85 -3.90 -18.46 -3.94
C ILE A 85 -2.84 -18.80 -4.99
N THR A 86 -3.21 -19.51 -6.04
CA THR A 86 -2.32 -19.74 -7.19
C THR A 86 -2.24 -18.50 -8.08
N GLN A 87 -1.20 -18.40 -8.91
CA GLN A 87 -1.12 -17.37 -9.94
C GLN A 87 -2.29 -17.46 -10.93
N GLU A 88 -2.82 -18.66 -11.19
CA GLU A 88 -4.00 -18.87 -12.02
C GLU A 88 -5.25 -18.23 -11.38
N GLU A 89 -5.48 -18.44 -10.08
CA GLU A 89 -6.57 -17.82 -9.33
C GLU A 89 -6.42 -16.29 -9.21
N ALA A 90 -5.18 -15.81 -9.23
CA ALA A 90 -4.85 -14.38 -9.20
C ALA A 90 -5.06 -13.71 -10.57
N GLN A 91 -5.12 -14.48 -11.66
CA GLN A 91 -5.26 -13.98 -13.02
C GLN A 91 -6.63 -13.30 -13.20
N GLY A 92 -6.62 -12.06 -13.69
CA GLY A 92 -7.84 -11.25 -13.86
C GLY A 92 -8.32 -10.55 -12.58
N ARG A 93 -7.85 -10.94 -11.39
CA ARG A 93 -8.02 -10.19 -10.13
C ARG A 93 -6.91 -9.18 -9.89
N PHE A 94 -5.66 -9.53 -10.21
CA PHE A 94 -4.48 -8.71 -9.93
C PHE A 94 -3.63 -8.48 -11.19
N ASP A 95 -2.83 -7.40 -11.17
CA ASP A 95 -1.82 -7.16 -12.19
C ASP A 95 -0.57 -8.02 -11.92
N LEU A 96 -0.56 -9.21 -12.54
CA LEU A 96 0.51 -10.18 -12.40
C LEU A 96 1.85 -9.70 -12.99
N LYS A 97 1.88 -8.64 -13.81
CA LYS A 97 3.15 -8.06 -14.31
C LYS A 97 4.03 -7.49 -13.21
N ARG A 98 3.47 -7.28 -12.02
CA ARG A 98 4.20 -6.81 -10.84
C ARG A 98 4.91 -7.94 -10.09
N LEU A 99 4.62 -9.19 -10.42
CA LEU A 99 5.36 -10.32 -9.89
C LEU A 99 6.73 -10.42 -10.58
N PRO A 100 7.80 -10.78 -9.85
CA PRO A 100 9.07 -11.10 -10.48
C PRO A 100 8.94 -12.36 -11.33
N ASP A 101 9.77 -12.49 -12.38
CA ASP A 101 9.78 -13.69 -13.25
C ASP A 101 10.03 -14.99 -12.46
N SER A 102 10.66 -14.89 -11.27
CA SER A 102 10.91 -16.00 -10.34
C SER A 102 9.83 -16.16 -9.25
N ALA A 103 8.64 -15.59 -9.43
CA ALA A 103 7.56 -15.72 -8.45
C ALA A 103 7.09 -17.19 -8.34
N SER A 104 6.91 -17.65 -7.10
CA SER A 104 6.28 -18.94 -6.79
C SER A 104 4.88 -19.03 -7.41
N GLU A 105 4.46 -20.24 -7.78
CA GLU A 105 3.10 -20.52 -8.26
C GLU A 105 2.04 -20.11 -7.22
N THR A 106 2.37 -20.20 -5.93
CA THR A 106 1.54 -19.69 -4.84
C THR A 106 1.91 -18.24 -4.53
N VAL A 107 0.90 -17.36 -4.51
CA VAL A 107 1.04 -15.96 -4.15
C VAL A 107 0.24 -15.65 -2.89
N ARG A 108 0.74 -14.69 -2.09
CA ARG A 108 0.06 -14.20 -0.89
C ARG A 108 -0.70 -12.93 -1.21
N VAL A 109 -1.99 -12.94 -0.89
CA VAL A 109 -2.87 -11.79 -0.97
C VAL A 109 -3.05 -11.25 0.45
N VAL A 110 -2.90 -9.94 0.61
CA VAL A 110 -3.21 -9.19 1.82
C VAL A 110 -4.46 -8.37 1.57
N LYS A 111 -5.43 -8.47 2.48
CA LYS A 111 -6.68 -7.69 2.47
C LYS A 111 -6.70 -6.75 3.66
N VAL A 112 -7.06 -5.49 3.44
CA VAL A 112 -7.40 -4.52 4.49
C VAL A 112 -8.91 -4.36 4.47
N GLY A 113 -9.61 -5.22 5.21
CA GLY A 113 -11.07 -5.33 5.19
C GLY A 113 -11.62 -5.46 3.76
N ASP A 114 -12.63 -4.66 3.46
CA ASP A 114 -13.20 -4.45 2.12
C ASP A 114 -12.54 -3.29 1.36
N TYR A 115 -11.48 -2.70 1.92
CA TYR A 115 -10.90 -1.48 1.41
C TYR A 115 -9.86 -1.74 0.33
N ASP A 116 -8.84 -2.53 0.68
CA ASP A 116 -7.73 -2.87 -0.21
C ASP A 116 -7.51 -4.38 -0.30
N GLU A 117 -7.09 -4.85 -1.47
CA GLU A 117 -6.65 -6.22 -1.72
C GLU A 117 -5.44 -6.20 -2.67
N CYS A 118 -4.32 -6.79 -2.25
CA CYS A 118 -3.07 -6.74 -3.01
C CYS A 118 -2.22 -8.00 -2.83
N LEU A 119 -1.48 -8.38 -3.88
CA LEU A 119 -0.37 -9.32 -3.76
C LEU A 119 0.75 -8.67 -2.93
N CYS A 120 1.04 -9.23 -1.76
CA CYS A 120 2.07 -8.73 -0.86
C CYS A 120 2.60 -9.85 0.04
N ILE A 121 3.92 -9.94 0.15
CA ILE A 121 4.62 -10.91 1.01
C ILE A 121 5.09 -10.30 2.33
N GLY A 122 4.87 -9.00 2.54
CA GLY A 122 5.35 -8.28 3.71
C GLY A 122 4.56 -8.52 4.99
N ALA A 123 5.08 -8.03 6.10
CA ALA A 123 4.43 -8.05 7.40
C ALA A 123 3.42 -6.90 7.52
N HIS A 124 2.26 -7.21 8.10
CA HIS A 124 1.16 -6.28 8.31
C HIS A 124 0.64 -6.36 9.75
N VAL A 125 -0.07 -5.32 10.20
CA VAL A 125 -0.84 -5.38 11.46
C VAL A 125 -2.03 -6.33 11.27
N GLU A 126 -2.72 -6.69 12.35
CA GLU A 126 -3.93 -7.52 12.31
C GLU A 126 -5.20 -6.68 12.16
N ASN A 127 -5.16 -5.41 12.57
CA ASN A 127 -6.28 -4.48 12.45
C ASN A 127 -5.83 -3.03 12.19
N THR A 128 -6.59 -2.27 11.42
CA THR A 128 -6.27 -0.85 11.18
C THR A 128 -6.32 0.01 12.44
N SER A 129 -6.96 -0.43 13.52
CA SER A 129 -6.93 0.24 14.83
C SER A 129 -5.56 0.24 15.49
N GLU A 130 -4.66 -0.66 15.07
CA GLU A 130 -3.26 -0.67 15.52
C GLU A 130 -2.43 0.43 14.87
N LEU A 131 -2.98 1.08 13.84
CA LEU A 131 -2.37 2.23 13.20
C LEU A 131 -2.63 3.46 14.06
N GLY A 132 -1.59 4.30 14.19
CA GLY A 132 -1.73 5.63 14.76
C GLY A 132 -2.41 6.59 13.78
N THR A 133 -2.25 7.89 14.02
CA THR A 133 -2.79 8.91 13.11
C THR A 133 -1.88 9.08 11.91
N PHE A 134 -2.42 8.94 10.70
CA PHE A 134 -1.71 9.22 9.46
C PHE A 134 -1.54 10.74 9.29
N LYS A 135 -0.29 11.15 8.99
CA LYS A 135 0.05 12.55 8.71
C LYS A 135 0.98 12.69 7.53
N ILE A 136 0.59 13.52 6.56
CA ILE A 136 1.45 14.01 5.49
C ILE A 136 2.35 15.10 6.07
N ILE A 137 3.66 14.92 5.97
CA ILE A 137 4.66 15.85 6.52
C ILE A 137 5.04 16.90 5.47
N SER A 138 5.13 16.48 4.21
CA SER A 138 5.48 17.34 3.08
C SER A 138 5.25 16.58 1.77
N HIS A 139 5.11 17.30 0.68
CA HIS A 139 5.14 16.74 -0.66
C HIS A 139 5.88 17.66 -1.64
N ASP A 140 6.29 17.11 -2.78
CA ASP A 140 6.85 17.88 -3.89
C ASP A 140 6.33 17.33 -5.23
N TRP A 141 6.31 18.21 -6.22
CA TRP A 141 5.88 17.93 -7.58
C TRP A 141 7.04 18.14 -8.54
N ASP A 142 7.19 17.18 -9.45
CA ASP A 142 8.16 17.17 -10.53
C ASP A 142 7.39 17.14 -11.84
N GLU A 143 7.28 18.31 -12.48
CA GLU A 143 6.47 18.53 -13.69
C GLU A 143 6.97 17.71 -14.89
N GLU A 144 8.30 17.60 -15.05
CA GLU A 144 8.90 16.88 -16.16
C GLU A 144 8.67 15.37 -16.03
N ALA A 145 8.88 14.84 -14.82
CA ALA A 145 8.66 13.41 -14.55
C ALA A 145 7.17 13.07 -14.32
N LYS A 146 6.29 14.09 -14.24
CA LYS A 146 4.90 13.96 -13.81
C LYS A 146 4.77 13.15 -12.51
N ARG A 147 5.69 13.42 -11.57
CA ARG A 147 5.85 12.67 -10.32
C ARG A 147 5.46 13.53 -9.13
N TRP A 148 4.52 13.04 -8.33
CA TRP A 148 4.22 13.58 -7.02
C TRP A 148 4.85 12.69 -5.94
N ARG A 149 5.65 13.29 -5.07
CA ARG A 149 6.28 12.59 -3.93
C ARG A 149 5.62 13.03 -2.65
N MET A 150 5.00 12.08 -1.95
CA MET A 150 4.42 12.30 -0.63
C MET A 150 5.35 11.74 0.45
N ARG A 151 5.61 12.52 1.51
CA ARG A 151 6.32 12.07 2.72
C ARG A 151 5.36 12.10 3.90
N PHE A 152 5.31 11.01 4.65
CA PHE A 152 4.32 10.85 5.73
C PHE A 152 4.89 10.12 6.93
N LYS A 153 4.12 10.14 8.02
CA LYS A 153 4.35 9.34 9.23
C LYS A 153 3.05 8.89 9.87
N LEU A 154 3.17 7.95 10.81
CA LEU A 154 2.17 7.66 11.82
C LEU A 154 2.56 8.40 13.11
N VAL A 155 1.57 8.95 13.80
CA VAL A 155 1.70 9.64 15.11
C VAL A 155 0.93 8.89 16.17
#